data_AF-A0A6A6FF37-F1
#
_entry.id   AF-A0A6A6FF37-F1
#
_cell.length_a   1.000
_cell.length_b   1.000
_cell.length_c   1.000
_cell.angle_alpha   90.00
_cell.angle_beta   90.00
_cell.angle_gamma   90.00
#
_symmetry.space_group_name_H-M   'P 1'
#
loop_
_entity.id
_entity.type
_entity.pdbx_description
1 polymer ?
#
loop_
_entity_poly.entity_id
_entity_poly.type
_entity_poly.pdbx_seq_one_letter_code
_entity_poly.pdbx_strand_id
1 'polypeptide(L)'
;MSLLTLPAELRLRIYDYLPDLQPKRIESLTAHSALTPPISRVNTLLRHETLSIFTSNSSFTAAMDDGAQFWLKRLTTWMNSLSPTASLSRIRSLQLSRHWNIPAPMRWQGHVGFYVRVERPRPKRATTTTTTKPASSSSSSSIAISTSSSTDSFPSAWSDRFVRPIREAGSWTVTAGTYPVSKDIRGMRRESVEVLAKVVRQYFASPWHDSDADEEVGLRRADVLFLLRAMDIVASHPVPTYQNVPIAGAATWQYEQAWLTMNEELNALEYGTVVR
;
A
#
# COMPACT_ATOMS: atom_id res chain seq x y z
N MET A 1 35.63 -10.50 -17.47
CA MET A 1 35.49 -9.11 -16.97
C MET A 1 34.57 -9.14 -15.76
N SER A 2 34.96 -8.57 -14.61
CA SER A 2 34.10 -8.50 -13.43
C SER A 2 33.14 -7.31 -13.55
N LEU A 3 31.90 -7.42 -13.06
CA LEU A 3 30.97 -6.29 -13.05
C LEU A 3 31.52 -5.12 -12.21
N LEU A 4 32.31 -5.42 -11.17
CA LEU A 4 32.87 -4.44 -10.25
C LEU A 4 33.99 -3.58 -10.87
N THR A 5 34.60 -4.04 -11.97
CA THR A 5 35.65 -3.27 -12.66
C THR A 5 35.06 -2.20 -13.59
N LEU A 6 33.76 -2.23 -13.84
CA LEU A 6 33.09 -1.21 -14.65
C LEU A 6 32.83 0.05 -13.81
N PRO A 7 32.92 1.25 -14.41
CA PRO A 7 32.41 2.48 -13.81
C PRO A 7 30.93 2.38 -13.42
N ALA A 8 30.53 3.15 -12.41
CA ALA A 8 29.17 3.11 -11.86
C ALA A 8 28.11 3.43 -12.93
N GLU A 9 28.40 4.34 -13.86
CA GLU A 9 27.52 4.75 -14.93
C GLU A 9 27.19 3.58 -15.86
N LEU A 10 28.19 2.77 -16.22
CA LEU A 10 27.98 1.58 -17.04
C LEU A 10 27.23 0.49 -16.27
N ARG A 11 27.50 0.33 -14.96
CA ARG A 11 26.73 -0.59 -14.11
C ARG A 11 25.26 -0.20 -14.04
N LEU A 12 24.94 1.08 -13.84
CA LEU A 12 23.58 1.59 -13.83
C LEU A 12 22.86 1.32 -15.16
N ARG A 13 23.54 1.50 -16.31
CA ARG A 13 22.99 1.13 -17.62
C ARG A 13 22.73 -0.36 -17.76
N ILE A 14 23.56 -1.21 -17.17
CA ILE A 14 23.31 -2.67 -17.15
C ILE A 14 22.08 -2.98 -16.28
N TYR A 15 21.90 -2.28 -15.15
CA TYR A 15 20.75 -2.46 -14.26
C TYR A 15 19.42 -2.14 -14.93
N ASP A 16 19.40 -1.19 -15.88
CA ASP A 16 18.22 -0.87 -16.69
C ASP A 16 17.69 -2.07 -17.51
N TYR A 17 18.51 -3.10 -17.72
CA TYR A 17 18.12 -4.34 -18.43
C TYR A 17 17.81 -5.51 -17.50
N LEU A 18 18.00 -5.37 -16.18
CA LEU A 18 17.69 -6.44 -15.25
C LEU A 18 16.17 -6.50 -15.01
N PRO A 19 15.53 -7.68 -15.17
CA PRO A 19 14.08 -7.82 -14.97
C PRO A 19 13.69 -7.45 -13.54
N ASP A 20 14.58 -7.72 -12.58
CA ASP A 20 14.33 -7.49 -11.17
C ASP A 20 14.26 -6.00 -10.78
N LEU A 21 14.81 -5.12 -11.61
CA LEU A 21 14.94 -3.68 -11.34
C LEU A 21 14.02 -2.84 -12.24
N GLN A 22 13.19 -3.49 -13.07
CA GLN A 22 12.28 -2.80 -13.98
C GLN A 22 11.23 -1.97 -13.24
N PRO A 23 10.81 -0.82 -13.80
CA PRO A 23 9.76 -0.01 -13.23
C PRO A 23 8.41 -0.74 -13.24
N LYS A 24 7.55 -0.41 -12.26
CA LYS A 24 6.18 -0.95 -12.11
C LYS A 24 6.15 -2.44 -11.77
N ARG A 25 7.22 -2.96 -11.17
CA ARG A 25 7.25 -4.33 -10.66
C ARG A 25 6.29 -4.47 -9.48
N ILE A 26 5.60 -5.59 -9.39
CA ILE A 26 4.78 -5.93 -8.23
C ILE A 26 5.51 -7.04 -7.47
N GLU A 27 5.79 -6.78 -6.19
CA GLU A 27 6.51 -7.69 -5.32
C GLU A 27 5.58 -8.22 -4.24
N SER A 28 5.31 -9.53 -4.28
CA SER A 28 4.49 -10.20 -3.28
C SER A 28 5.36 -10.66 -2.11
N LEU A 29 5.13 -10.05 -0.95
CA LEU A 29 5.68 -10.49 0.32
C LEU A 29 4.88 -11.69 0.79
N THR A 30 5.53 -12.85 0.87
CA THR A 30 4.99 -14.10 1.42
C THR A 30 5.96 -14.64 2.46
N ALA A 31 5.64 -15.77 3.11
CA ALA A 31 6.55 -16.44 4.03
C ALA A 31 7.88 -16.85 3.39
N HIS A 32 7.86 -17.20 2.11
CA HIS A 32 9.00 -17.78 1.40
C HIS A 32 9.56 -16.87 0.31
N SER A 33 8.96 -15.69 0.10
CA SER A 33 9.45 -14.75 -0.92
C SER A 33 10.88 -14.29 -0.60
N ALA A 34 11.66 -14.02 -1.66
CA ALA A 34 12.94 -13.35 -1.49
C ALA A 34 12.68 -11.91 -1.03
N LEU A 35 13.43 -11.43 -0.03
CA LEU A 35 13.26 -10.08 0.51
C LEU A 35 13.93 -9.00 -0.35
N THR A 36 14.99 -9.39 -1.06
CA THR A 36 15.78 -8.50 -1.92
C THR A 36 16.19 -9.25 -3.20
N PRO A 37 16.42 -8.53 -4.30
CA PRO A 37 16.79 -9.16 -5.57
C PRO A 37 18.14 -9.88 -5.45
N PRO A 38 18.38 -10.98 -6.20
CA PRO A 38 19.64 -11.74 -6.17
C PRO A 38 20.90 -10.89 -6.27
N ILE A 39 20.92 -9.91 -7.18
CA ILE A 39 22.09 -9.03 -7.40
C ILE A 39 22.49 -8.23 -6.14
N SER A 40 21.51 -7.85 -5.31
CA SER A 40 21.75 -7.10 -4.08
C SER A 40 22.40 -7.94 -2.96
N ARG A 41 22.46 -9.26 -3.13
CA ARG A 41 23.02 -10.20 -2.15
C ARG A 41 24.48 -10.58 -2.42
N VAL A 42 25.01 -10.20 -3.59
CA VAL A 42 26.35 -10.60 -4.04
C VAL A 42 27.45 -9.81 -3.32
N ASN A 43 27.28 -8.49 -3.18
CA ASN A 43 28.28 -7.59 -2.59
C ASN A 43 27.60 -6.32 -2.02
N THR A 44 28.21 -5.69 -1.03
CA THR A 44 27.73 -4.45 -0.39
C THR A 44 27.59 -3.27 -1.36
N LEU A 45 28.52 -3.11 -2.30
CA LEU A 45 28.45 -2.07 -3.33
C LEU A 45 27.23 -2.26 -4.23
N LEU A 46 27.07 -3.47 -4.79
CA LEU A 46 25.92 -3.79 -5.65
C LEU A 46 24.61 -3.67 -4.87
N ARG A 47 24.61 -4.01 -3.58
CA ARG A 47 23.46 -3.81 -2.70
C ARG A 47 23.07 -2.34 -2.63
N HIS A 48 24.01 -1.43 -2.35
CA HIS A 48 23.73 0.00 -2.25
C HIS A 48 23.17 0.57 -3.56
N GLU A 49 23.75 0.19 -4.70
CA GLU A 49 23.28 0.66 -6.00
C GLU A 49 21.90 0.10 -6.35
N THR A 50 21.75 -1.24 -6.34
CA THR A 50 20.56 -1.92 -6.89
C THR A 50 19.34 -1.88 -5.99
N LEU A 51 19.52 -1.92 -4.67
CA LEU A 51 18.38 -2.01 -3.75
C LEU A 51 17.56 -0.71 -3.75
N SER A 52 18.22 0.40 -4.02
CA SER A 52 17.53 1.67 -4.15
C SER A 52 16.68 1.78 -5.41
N ILE A 53 17.17 1.22 -6.52
CA ILE A 53 16.43 1.12 -7.78
C ILE A 53 15.25 0.16 -7.57
N PHE A 54 15.50 -0.99 -6.96
CA PHE A 54 14.48 -1.99 -6.63
C PHE A 54 13.32 -1.40 -5.81
N THR A 55 13.63 -0.71 -4.70
CA THR A 55 12.61 -0.15 -3.79
C THR A 55 11.79 0.98 -4.43
N SER A 56 12.41 1.80 -5.28
CA SER A 56 11.73 2.90 -5.98
C SER A 56 10.88 2.45 -7.18
N ASN A 57 11.25 1.33 -7.79
CA ASN A 57 10.57 0.79 -8.97
C ASN A 57 9.48 -0.23 -8.65
N SER A 58 9.47 -0.79 -7.43
CA SER A 58 8.56 -1.85 -7.02
C SER A 58 7.37 -1.33 -6.20
N SER A 59 6.22 -1.96 -6.40
CA SER A 59 5.04 -1.90 -5.56
C SER A 59 4.98 -3.17 -4.71
N PHE A 60 5.00 -3.05 -3.39
CA PHE A 60 4.98 -4.20 -2.50
C PHE A 60 3.55 -4.55 -2.12
N THR A 61 3.21 -5.84 -2.20
CA THR A 61 1.93 -6.38 -1.76
C THR A 61 2.16 -7.41 -0.65
N ALA A 62 1.34 -7.43 0.40
CA ALA A 62 1.42 -8.43 1.45
C ALA A 62 0.02 -8.90 1.87
N ALA A 63 -0.21 -10.21 1.82
CA ALA A 63 -1.47 -10.82 2.27
C ALA A 63 -1.33 -11.30 3.72
N MET A 64 -1.86 -10.50 4.64
CA MET A 64 -1.67 -10.62 6.09
C MET A 64 -2.58 -11.65 6.78
N ASP A 65 -2.80 -12.79 6.13
CA ASP A 65 -3.74 -13.80 6.62
C ASP A 65 -3.09 -14.78 7.61
N ASP A 66 -1.77 -14.94 7.52
CA ASP A 66 -1.00 -15.60 8.58
C ASP A 66 -1.06 -14.77 9.88
N GLY A 67 -0.82 -15.41 11.03
CA GLY A 67 -0.99 -14.75 12.34
C GLY A 67 -0.22 -13.42 12.50
N ALA A 68 -0.77 -12.48 13.28
CA ALA A 68 -0.21 -11.13 13.47
C ALA A 68 1.29 -11.12 13.87
N GLN A 69 1.70 -12.06 14.74
CA GLN A 69 3.10 -12.21 15.16
C GLN A 69 4.03 -12.57 14.01
N PHE A 70 3.56 -13.40 13.08
CA PHE A 70 4.33 -13.77 11.90
C PHE A 70 4.55 -12.55 10.99
N TRP A 71 3.50 -11.79 10.69
CA TRP A 71 3.63 -10.61 9.81
C TRP A 71 4.47 -9.49 10.43
N LEU A 72 4.33 -9.26 11.75
CA LEU A 72 5.17 -8.31 12.46
C LEU A 72 6.66 -8.66 12.31
N LYS A 73 7.03 -9.93 12.53
CA LYS A 73 8.40 -10.41 12.37
C LYS A 73 8.86 -10.37 10.92
N ARG A 74 8.00 -10.79 9.99
CA ARG A 74 8.30 -10.86 8.55
C ARG A 74 8.54 -9.47 7.97
N LEU A 75 7.64 -8.52 8.21
CA LEU A 75 7.78 -7.14 7.74
C LEU A 75 8.93 -6.43 8.43
N THR A 76 9.19 -6.70 9.71
CA THR A 76 10.40 -6.21 10.37
C THR A 76 11.67 -6.70 9.67
N THR A 77 11.73 -7.99 9.35
CA THR A 77 12.88 -8.57 8.64
C THR A 77 13.02 -7.99 7.23
N TRP A 78 11.90 -7.83 6.52
CA TRP A 78 11.85 -7.19 5.21
C TRP A 78 12.36 -5.73 5.27
N MET A 79 11.84 -4.91 6.18
CA MET A 79 12.28 -3.52 6.35
C MET A 79 13.78 -3.43 6.67
N ASN A 80 14.28 -4.28 7.58
CA ASN A 80 15.70 -4.35 7.90
C ASN A 80 16.56 -4.80 6.70
N SER A 81 16.01 -5.63 5.81
CA SER A 81 16.72 -6.05 4.59
C SER A 81 16.82 -4.94 3.55
N LEU A 82 15.84 -4.03 3.50
CA LEU A 82 15.85 -2.89 2.59
C LEU A 82 16.76 -1.77 3.10
N SER A 83 16.68 -1.42 4.36
CA SER A 83 17.56 -0.37 4.91
C SER A 83 17.85 -0.65 6.37
N PRO A 84 19.11 -0.96 6.74
CA PRO A 84 19.49 -1.08 8.14
C PRO A 84 19.42 0.28 8.85
N THR A 85 19.59 1.38 8.12
CA THR A 85 19.60 2.76 8.64
C THR A 85 18.20 3.42 8.66
N ALA A 86 17.17 2.60 8.85
CA ALA A 86 15.78 2.98 9.18
C ALA A 86 14.92 3.65 8.09
N SER A 87 15.50 4.26 7.05
CA SER A 87 14.70 4.96 6.04
C SER A 87 14.18 4.02 4.95
N LEU A 88 12.86 3.85 4.86
CA LEU A 88 12.17 3.22 3.73
C LEU A 88 11.73 4.27 2.70
N SER A 89 12.46 5.40 2.65
CA SER A 89 12.14 6.60 1.88
C SER A 89 11.90 6.35 0.39
N ARG A 90 12.49 5.29 -0.15
CA ARG A 90 12.39 4.95 -1.57
C ARG A 90 11.19 4.09 -1.90
N ILE A 91 10.51 3.51 -0.90
CA ILE A 91 9.29 2.73 -1.14
C ILE A 91 8.16 3.68 -1.51
N ARG A 92 7.67 3.54 -2.74
CA ARG A 92 6.58 4.39 -3.26
C ARG A 92 5.20 3.80 -3.08
N SER A 93 5.08 2.48 -2.98
CA SER A 93 3.77 1.83 -2.88
C SER A 93 3.84 0.59 -2.02
N LEU A 94 2.93 0.52 -1.05
CA LEU A 94 2.72 -0.62 -0.19
C LEU A 94 1.22 -0.91 -0.14
N GLN A 95 0.86 -2.16 -0.44
CA GLN A 95 -0.49 -2.67 -0.34
C GLN A 95 -0.50 -3.82 0.66
N LEU A 96 -1.37 -3.72 1.66
CA LEU A 96 -1.60 -4.75 2.64
C LEU A 96 -3.04 -5.24 2.47
N SER A 97 -3.25 -6.55 2.46
CA SER A 97 -4.57 -7.17 2.42
C SER A 97 -4.75 -8.13 3.57
N ARG A 98 -5.98 -8.34 4.03
CA ARG A 98 -6.28 -9.24 5.14
C ARG A 98 -7.72 -9.72 5.11
N HIS A 99 -7.96 -10.95 5.56
CA HIS A 99 -9.29 -11.48 5.81
C HIS A 99 -9.79 -11.10 7.21
N TRP A 100 -11.11 -10.92 7.34
CA TRP A 100 -11.72 -10.80 8.66
C TRP A 100 -11.58 -12.10 9.44
N ASN A 101 -11.38 -12.01 10.75
CA ASN A 101 -11.36 -13.16 11.63
C ASN A 101 -12.80 -13.64 11.90
N ILE A 102 -13.29 -14.51 11.02
CA ILE A 102 -14.63 -15.10 11.13
C ILE A 102 -14.50 -16.45 11.85
N PRO A 103 -15.03 -16.64 13.08
CA PRO A 103 -14.82 -17.87 13.86
C PRO A 103 -15.37 -19.16 13.23
N ALA A 104 -16.34 -19.03 12.34
CA ALA A 104 -16.94 -20.15 11.60
C ALA A 104 -17.38 -19.68 10.20
N PRO A 105 -16.43 -19.54 9.25
CA PRO A 105 -16.77 -19.03 7.94
C PRO A 105 -17.60 -20.08 7.19
N MET A 106 -18.76 -19.70 6.65
CA MET A 106 -19.44 -20.52 5.64
C MET A 106 -18.56 -20.67 4.40
N ARG A 107 -18.84 -21.67 3.54
CA ARG A 107 -18.07 -21.97 2.31
C ARG A 107 -17.75 -20.75 1.43
N TRP A 108 -18.56 -19.70 1.46
CA TRP A 108 -18.39 -18.47 0.66
C TRP A 108 -17.89 -17.27 1.48
N GLN A 109 -17.82 -17.39 2.81
CA GLN A 109 -17.42 -16.32 3.73
C GLN A 109 -15.93 -16.34 4.07
N GLY A 110 -15.24 -17.47 3.85
CA GLY A 110 -13.79 -17.59 4.08
C GLY A 110 -12.92 -16.73 3.15
N HIS A 111 -13.52 -16.09 2.15
CA HIS A 111 -12.82 -15.22 1.19
C HIS A 111 -13.11 -13.73 1.40
N VAL A 112 -13.79 -13.37 2.50
CA VAL A 112 -14.09 -11.97 2.80
C VAL A 112 -12.87 -11.30 3.41
N GLY A 113 -12.30 -10.37 2.68
CA GLY A 113 -11.16 -9.58 3.11
C GLY A 113 -11.22 -8.14 2.65
N PHE A 114 -10.28 -7.36 3.14
CA PHE A 114 -10.09 -5.97 2.81
C PHE A 114 -8.63 -5.71 2.52
N TYR A 115 -8.37 -4.54 1.96
CA TYR A 115 -7.02 -4.10 1.71
C TYR A 115 -6.90 -2.59 1.89
N VAL A 116 -5.68 -2.16 2.17
CA VAL A 116 -5.26 -0.76 2.18
C VAL A 116 -4.01 -0.66 1.33
N ARG A 117 -3.99 0.31 0.42
CA ARG A 117 -2.84 0.67 -0.41
C ARG A 117 -2.50 2.12 -0.16
N VAL A 118 -1.24 2.35 0.20
CA VAL A 118 -0.63 3.69 0.26
C VAL A 118 0.32 3.84 -0.91
N GLU A 119 0.22 4.94 -1.64
CA GLU A 119 1.02 5.21 -2.83
C GLU A 119 1.44 6.66 -2.90
N ARG A 120 2.73 6.91 -3.07
CA ARG A 120 3.29 8.23 -3.34
C ARG A 120 3.24 8.49 -4.85
N PRO A 121 2.65 9.61 -5.30
CA PRO A 121 2.68 10.01 -6.71
C PRO A 121 4.13 10.13 -7.17
N ARG A 122 4.42 9.63 -8.38
CA ARG A 122 5.73 9.90 -8.99
C ARG A 122 5.81 11.38 -9.32
N PRO A 123 6.94 12.05 -9.05
CA PRO A 123 7.15 13.41 -9.56
C PRO A 123 6.99 13.33 -11.07
N LYS A 124 6.07 14.14 -11.62
CA LYS A 124 5.96 14.30 -13.06
C LYS A 124 7.30 14.88 -13.49
N ARG A 125 8.16 14.06 -14.09
CA ARG A 125 9.40 14.54 -14.72
C ARG A 125 8.93 15.63 -15.66
N ALA A 126 9.32 16.89 -15.39
CA ALA A 126 8.96 18.00 -16.24
C ALA A 126 9.51 17.67 -17.62
N THR A 127 8.65 17.19 -18.51
CA THR A 127 9.02 16.94 -19.89
C THR A 127 9.21 18.33 -20.44
N THR A 128 10.47 18.79 -20.46
CA THR A 128 10.86 20.02 -21.13
C THR A 128 10.61 19.78 -22.61
N THR A 129 9.38 20.04 -23.04
CA THR A 129 9.06 20.27 -24.45
C THR A 129 9.76 21.55 -24.84
N THR A 130 11.04 21.43 -25.20
CA THR A 130 11.75 22.44 -25.98
C THR A 130 11.14 22.40 -27.37
N THR A 131 10.00 23.06 -27.54
CA THR A 131 9.36 23.27 -28.84
C THR A 131 10.12 24.39 -29.56
N THR A 132 11.23 24.06 -30.20
CA THR A 132 11.74 24.84 -31.32
C THR A 132 10.79 24.61 -32.49
N LYS A 133 9.96 25.62 -32.77
CA LYS A 133 9.19 25.73 -34.02
C LYS A 133 10.13 25.60 -35.22
N PRO A 134 9.78 24.79 -36.22
CA PRO A 134 9.74 25.30 -37.57
C PRO A 134 8.31 25.27 -38.09
N ALA A 135 7.93 26.34 -38.77
CA ALA A 135 6.67 26.43 -39.48
C ALA A 135 6.72 25.53 -40.71
N SER A 136 5.97 24.42 -40.70
CA SER A 136 5.30 23.94 -41.91
C SER A 136 4.25 22.89 -41.55
N SER A 137 3.10 23.09 -42.17
CA SER A 137 1.90 22.28 -42.14
C SER A 137 2.13 20.83 -42.56
N SER A 138 1.71 19.88 -41.74
CA SER A 138 0.91 18.74 -42.21
C SER A 138 0.42 17.91 -41.02
N SER A 139 -0.85 17.56 -41.14
CA SER A 139 -1.69 16.79 -40.23
C SER A 139 -1.05 15.45 -39.92
N SER A 140 -0.69 15.22 -38.65
CA SER A 140 -0.39 13.91 -38.12
C SER A 140 -0.78 13.91 -36.65
N SER A 141 -1.87 13.22 -36.36
CA SER A 141 -2.41 12.97 -35.03
C SER A 141 -1.35 12.36 -34.13
N SER A 142 -0.68 13.21 -33.35
CA SER A 142 0.22 12.78 -32.29
C SER A 142 -0.62 12.24 -31.16
N ILE A 143 -0.53 10.92 -30.98
CA ILE A 143 -1.03 10.22 -29.80
C ILE A 143 -0.30 10.85 -28.61
N ALA A 144 -0.98 11.74 -27.90
CA ALA A 144 -0.58 12.16 -26.58
C ALA A 144 -0.60 10.91 -25.70
N ILE A 145 0.58 10.34 -25.45
CA ILE A 145 0.76 9.36 -24.39
C ILE A 145 0.60 10.15 -23.10
N SER A 146 -0.65 10.34 -22.70
CA SER A 146 -1.02 10.68 -21.34
C SER A 146 -0.30 9.69 -20.46
N THR A 147 0.68 10.18 -19.70
CA THR A 147 1.27 9.42 -18.61
C THR A 147 0.17 9.26 -17.57
N SER A 148 -0.62 8.21 -17.77
CA SER A 148 -1.67 7.80 -16.86
C SER A 148 -1.05 7.62 -15.49
N SER A 149 -1.41 8.52 -14.58
CA SER A 149 -1.41 8.18 -13.17
C SER A 149 -2.22 6.90 -13.06
N SER A 150 -1.69 5.90 -12.36
CA SER A 150 -2.23 4.54 -12.14
C SER A 150 -3.66 4.47 -11.57
N THR A 151 -4.37 5.59 -11.52
CA THR A 151 -5.82 5.69 -11.28
C THR A 151 -6.62 5.83 -12.59
N ASP A 152 -6.07 5.46 -13.77
CA ASP A 152 -6.89 5.27 -14.97
C ASP A 152 -8.05 4.37 -14.54
N SER A 153 -9.23 4.99 -14.59
CA SER A 153 -10.51 4.57 -14.04
C SER A 153 -10.56 3.08 -13.72
N PHE A 154 -10.67 2.74 -12.43
CA PHE A 154 -11.28 1.46 -12.08
C PHE A 154 -12.51 1.30 -12.98
N PRO A 155 -12.70 0.16 -13.67
CA PRO A 155 -13.89 -0.07 -14.47
C PRO A 155 -15.10 0.38 -13.66
N SER A 156 -16.05 1.14 -14.20
CA SER A 156 -17.16 1.69 -13.39
C SER A 156 -17.93 0.57 -12.66
N ALA A 157 -17.95 -0.64 -13.24
CA ALA A 157 -18.46 -1.85 -12.61
C ALA A 157 -17.81 -2.19 -11.25
N TRP A 158 -16.61 -1.67 -10.99
CA TRP A 158 -15.81 -1.90 -9.80
C TRP A 158 -15.65 -0.64 -8.92
N SER A 159 -16.01 0.56 -9.38
CA SER A 159 -15.86 1.77 -8.56
C SER A 159 -16.69 1.74 -7.28
N ASP A 160 -17.81 1.03 -7.29
CA ASP A 160 -18.67 0.85 -6.11
C ASP A 160 -18.08 -0.13 -5.08
N ARG A 161 -17.01 -0.84 -5.45
CA ARG A 161 -16.34 -1.88 -4.65
C ARG A 161 -15.19 -1.33 -3.82
N PHE A 162 -14.75 -0.13 -4.17
CA PHE A 162 -13.60 0.54 -3.58
C PHE A 162 -14.09 1.75 -2.80
N VAL A 163 -13.49 1.99 -1.63
CA VAL A 163 -13.59 3.31 -1.02
C VAL A 163 -12.88 4.24 -2.00
N ARG A 164 -13.64 5.15 -2.62
CA ARG A 164 -13.11 6.03 -3.67
C ARG A 164 -11.75 6.57 -3.21
N PRO A 165 -10.69 6.45 -4.03
CA PRO A 165 -9.41 7.00 -3.66
C PRO A 165 -9.58 8.52 -3.51
N ILE A 166 -9.59 9.00 -2.27
CA ILE A 166 -9.61 10.43 -1.98
C ILE A 166 -8.16 10.89 -2.04
N ARG A 167 -7.86 11.80 -2.98
CA ARG A 167 -6.50 12.28 -3.30
C ARG A 167 -6.00 13.35 -2.32
N GLU A 168 -6.27 13.25 -1.03
CA GLU A 168 -6.13 14.40 -0.11
C GLU A 168 -5.35 14.13 1.18
N ALA A 169 -4.43 13.16 1.21
CA ALA A 169 -3.52 12.95 2.34
C ALA A 169 -2.10 13.43 2.02
N GLY A 170 -1.94 14.74 1.73
CA GLY A 170 -0.65 15.34 1.41
C GLY A 170 0.03 14.69 0.20
N SER A 171 1.28 14.26 0.36
CA SER A 171 2.07 13.59 -0.69
C SER A 171 1.70 12.12 -0.92
N TRP A 172 0.69 11.58 -0.23
CA TRP A 172 0.27 10.18 -0.31
C TRP A 172 -1.16 10.01 -0.80
N THR A 173 -1.38 8.99 -1.63
CA THR A 173 -2.70 8.51 -2.04
C THR A 173 -3.03 7.25 -1.26
N VAL A 174 -4.17 7.26 -0.56
CA VAL A 174 -4.66 6.13 0.21
C VAL A 174 -5.90 5.55 -0.45
N THR A 175 -5.81 4.28 -0.85
CA THR A 175 -6.90 3.50 -1.43
C THR A 175 -7.24 2.34 -0.51
N ALA A 176 -8.52 2.09 -0.27
CA ALA A 176 -8.96 0.94 0.51
C ALA A 176 -10.18 0.28 -0.14
N GLY A 177 -10.41 -1.00 0.14
CA GLY A 177 -11.54 -1.72 -0.43
C GLY A 177 -11.79 -3.06 0.22
N THR A 178 -12.90 -3.69 -0.17
CA THR A 178 -13.34 -5.01 0.31
C THR A 178 -13.44 -6.00 -0.84
N TYR A 179 -13.30 -7.30 -0.57
CA TYR A 179 -13.47 -8.38 -1.54
C TYR A 179 -14.02 -9.65 -0.84
N PRO A 180 -14.83 -10.51 -1.51
CA PRO A 180 -15.65 -10.15 -2.65
C PRO A 180 -16.72 -9.16 -2.19
N VAL A 181 -16.79 -8.04 -2.89
CA VAL A 181 -17.74 -6.93 -2.73
C VAL A 181 -19.02 -7.35 -2.02
N SER A 182 -19.15 -6.90 -0.79
CA SER A 182 -20.41 -7.04 -0.12
C SER A 182 -20.97 -5.64 0.05
N LYS A 183 -22.07 -5.35 -0.67
CA LYS A 183 -23.09 -4.39 -0.19
C LYS A 183 -23.69 -4.97 1.11
N ASP A 184 -22.85 -5.22 2.10
CA ASP A 184 -23.23 -5.80 3.37
C ASP A 184 -23.59 -4.66 4.29
N ILE A 185 -24.81 -4.17 4.10
CA ILE A 185 -25.43 -3.11 4.90
C ILE A 185 -25.52 -3.53 6.37
N ARG A 186 -25.47 -4.84 6.68
CA ARG A 186 -25.66 -5.37 8.04
C ARG A 186 -24.34 -5.61 8.77
N GLY A 187 -23.29 -5.99 8.05
CA GLY A 187 -21.98 -6.28 8.63
C GLY A 187 -21.10 -5.06 8.87
N MET A 188 -21.55 -3.85 8.50
CA MET A 188 -20.80 -2.60 8.63
C MET A 188 -19.38 -2.70 8.04
N ARG A 189 -19.16 -3.62 7.09
CA ARG A 189 -17.80 -3.97 6.60
C ARG A 189 -17.24 -2.83 5.77
N ARG A 190 -18.09 -2.23 4.94
CA ARG A 190 -17.72 -1.09 4.12
C ARG A 190 -17.40 0.10 5.02
N GLU A 191 -18.27 0.37 5.98
CA GLU A 191 -18.16 1.42 6.98
C GLU A 191 -16.88 1.26 7.79
N SER A 192 -16.53 0.04 8.20
CA SER A 192 -15.27 -0.27 8.89
C SER A 192 -14.04 0.05 8.05
N VAL A 193 -14.07 -0.30 6.76
CA VAL A 193 -12.96 0.02 5.83
C VAL A 193 -12.93 1.51 5.46
N GLU A 194 -14.07 2.20 5.46
CA GLU A 194 -14.14 3.65 5.29
C GLU A 194 -13.51 4.38 6.49
N VAL A 195 -13.80 3.93 7.73
CA VAL A 195 -13.14 4.43 8.95
C VAL A 195 -11.64 4.16 8.90
N LEU A 196 -11.22 2.95 8.55
CA LEU A 196 -9.80 2.61 8.37
C LEU A 196 -9.12 3.54 7.36
N ALA A 197 -9.72 3.73 6.19
CA ALA A 197 -9.18 4.61 5.17
C ALA A 197 -9.09 6.06 5.65
N LYS A 198 -10.08 6.53 6.42
CA LYS A 198 -10.08 7.88 7.02
C LYS A 198 -8.91 8.04 7.99
N VAL A 199 -8.76 7.12 8.95
CA VAL A 199 -7.69 7.15 9.96
C VAL A 199 -6.30 7.06 9.31
N VAL A 200 -6.14 6.20 8.30
CA VAL A 200 -4.88 6.12 7.54
C VAL A 200 -4.59 7.42 6.79
N ARG A 201 -5.60 8.06 6.17
CA ARG A 201 -5.40 9.36 5.52
C ARG A 201 -4.98 10.44 6.51
N GLN A 202 -5.62 10.53 7.66
CA GLN A 202 -5.28 11.52 8.69
C GLN A 202 -3.85 11.33 9.20
N TYR A 203 -3.43 10.08 9.41
CA TYR A 203 -2.05 9.74 9.77
C TYR A 203 -1.04 10.26 8.74
N PHE A 204 -1.25 9.97 7.46
CA PHE A 204 -0.34 10.43 6.39
C PHE A 204 -0.47 11.92 6.04
N ALA A 205 -1.58 12.58 6.40
CA ALA A 205 -1.77 14.02 6.28
C ALA A 205 -1.18 14.83 7.44
N SER A 206 -0.73 14.16 8.52
CA SER A 206 -0.25 14.84 9.71
C SER A 206 1.05 15.63 9.42
N PRO A 207 1.25 16.83 10.02
CA PRO A 207 2.41 17.71 9.74
C PRO A 207 3.79 17.06 9.94
N TRP A 208 3.86 16.01 10.75
CA TRP A 208 5.06 15.22 11.03
C TRP A 208 5.54 14.39 9.83
N HIS A 209 4.73 14.31 8.78
CA HIS A 209 5.08 13.77 7.47
C HIS A 209 5.51 14.85 6.47
N ASP A 210 5.27 16.12 6.78
CA ASP A 210 5.47 17.28 5.91
C ASP A 210 6.67 18.11 6.39
N SER A 211 7.74 17.46 6.88
CA SER A 211 8.92 18.20 7.34
C SER A 211 9.55 18.94 6.17
N ASP A 212 9.59 20.26 6.31
CA ASP A 212 9.80 21.34 5.33
C ASP A 212 11.21 21.42 4.71
N ALA A 213 11.92 20.31 4.55
CA ALA A 213 13.28 20.31 4.05
C ALA A 213 13.51 19.16 3.07
N ASP A 214 13.17 19.40 1.80
CA ASP A 214 13.75 18.89 0.52
C ASP A 214 14.17 17.41 0.36
N GLU A 215 14.05 16.57 1.38
CA GLU A 215 14.38 15.18 1.36
C GLU A 215 13.14 14.39 0.96
N GLU A 216 13.32 13.44 0.05
CA GLU A 216 12.29 12.49 -0.33
C GLU A 216 11.88 11.64 0.88
N VAL A 217 11.05 12.14 1.79
CA VAL A 217 10.53 11.37 2.93
C VAL A 217 9.50 10.37 2.40
N GLY A 218 9.93 9.16 2.08
CA GLY A 218 9.01 8.05 1.80
C GLY A 218 8.53 7.37 3.07
N LEU A 219 8.11 6.11 2.94
CA LEU A 219 7.62 5.36 4.10
C LEU A 219 8.67 5.27 5.21
N ARG A 220 8.21 5.31 6.45
CA ARG A 220 8.98 5.03 7.65
C ARG A 220 8.58 3.68 8.21
N ARG A 221 9.43 3.13 9.06
CA ARG A 221 9.11 1.91 9.82
C ARG A 221 7.86 2.08 10.68
N ALA A 222 7.68 3.26 11.28
CA ALA A 222 6.50 3.58 12.08
C ALA A 222 5.21 3.49 11.26
N ASP A 223 5.24 3.99 10.02
CA ASP A 223 4.09 3.97 9.11
C ASP A 223 3.63 2.54 8.79
N VAL A 224 4.57 1.63 8.51
CA VAL A 224 4.25 0.22 8.25
C VAL A 224 3.65 -0.44 9.50
N LEU A 225 4.22 -0.17 10.68
CA LEU A 225 3.70 -0.71 11.95
C LEU A 225 2.32 -0.13 12.30
N PHE A 226 2.07 1.13 11.99
CA PHE A 226 0.76 1.76 12.14
C PHE A 226 -0.27 1.08 11.24
N LEU A 227 0.04 0.90 9.95
CA LEU A 227 -0.84 0.20 9.01
C LEU A 227 -1.16 -1.22 9.48
N LEU A 228 -0.15 -1.95 9.98
CA LEU A 228 -0.34 -3.28 10.55
C LEU A 228 -1.35 -3.28 11.69
N ARG A 229 -1.17 -2.40 12.67
CA ARG A 229 -2.06 -2.30 13.85
C ARG A 229 -3.47 -1.88 13.46
N ALA A 230 -3.61 -0.90 12.57
CA ALA A 230 -4.91 -0.45 12.11
C ALA A 230 -5.68 -1.57 11.39
N MET A 231 -4.97 -2.38 10.58
CA MET A 231 -5.56 -3.55 9.94
C MET A 231 -5.87 -4.69 10.92
N ASP A 232 -5.04 -4.90 11.96
CA ASP A 232 -5.32 -5.86 13.04
C ASP A 232 -6.66 -5.54 13.74
N ILE A 233 -6.88 -4.26 14.10
CA ILE A 233 -8.12 -3.81 14.75
C ILE A 233 -9.33 -4.15 13.88
N VAL A 234 -9.32 -3.75 12.61
CA VAL A 234 -10.45 -4.00 11.68
C VAL A 234 -10.66 -5.50 11.44
N ALA A 235 -9.59 -6.29 11.32
CA ALA A 235 -9.71 -7.73 11.10
C ALA A 235 -10.24 -8.47 12.34
N SER A 236 -9.96 -7.96 13.55
CA SER A 236 -10.45 -8.51 14.81
C SER A 236 -11.90 -8.13 15.13
N HIS A 237 -12.45 -7.14 14.42
CA HIS A 237 -13.84 -6.73 14.59
C HIS A 237 -14.78 -7.88 14.19
N PRO A 238 -15.74 -8.26 15.07
CA PRO A 238 -16.65 -9.36 14.80
C PRO A 238 -17.63 -8.98 13.70
N VAL A 239 -17.54 -9.72 12.60
CA VAL A 239 -18.46 -9.58 11.47
C VAL A 239 -19.61 -10.59 11.60
N PRO A 240 -20.88 -10.17 11.53
CA PRO A 240 -22.00 -11.09 11.53
C PRO A 240 -21.91 -12.10 10.39
N THR A 241 -21.97 -13.38 10.73
CA THR A 241 -22.00 -14.50 9.78
C THR A 241 -23.40 -14.79 9.24
N TYR A 242 -24.46 -14.33 9.90
CA TYR A 242 -25.83 -14.64 9.54
C TYR A 242 -26.50 -13.53 8.73
N GLN A 243 -26.48 -13.68 7.41
CA GLN A 243 -27.24 -12.81 6.49
C GLN A 243 -28.74 -13.17 6.46
N ASN A 244 -29.12 -14.38 6.90
CA ASN A 244 -30.45 -14.96 6.67
C ASN A 244 -31.30 -15.23 7.92
N VAL A 245 -30.79 -14.95 9.13
CA VAL A 245 -31.60 -15.05 10.35
C VAL A 245 -32.15 -13.64 10.64
N PRO A 246 -33.47 -13.47 10.86
CA PRO A 246 -34.00 -12.20 11.32
C PRO A 246 -33.27 -11.83 12.61
N ILE A 247 -32.49 -10.75 12.54
CA ILE A 247 -31.72 -10.25 13.67
C ILE A 247 -32.75 -9.82 14.71
N ALA A 248 -32.93 -10.62 15.76
CA ALA A 248 -33.65 -10.17 16.94
C ALA A 248 -32.96 -8.89 17.43
N GLY A 249 -33.72 -7.85 17.80
CA GLY A 249 -33.20 -6.49 18.02
C GLY A 249 -31.98 -6.38 18.96
N ALA A 250 -31.79 -7.35 19.85
CA ALA A 250 -30.62 -7.46 20.73
C ALA A 250 -29.28 -7.66 19.99
N ALA A 251 -29.27 -8.36 18.85
CA ALA A 251 -28.04 -8.62 18.10
C ALA A 251 -27.60 -7.40 17.27
N THR A 252 -28.53 -6.56 16.78
CA THR A 252 -28.19 -5.31 16.07
C THR A 252 -27.37 -4.37 16.95
N TRP A 253 -27.78 -4.22 18.22
CA TRP A 253 -27.10 -3.34 19.18
C TRP A 253 -25.67 -3.81 19.49
N GLN A 254 -25.44 -5.12 19.56
CA GLN A 254 -24.09 -5.67 19.80
C GLN A 254 -23.13 -5.38 18.64
N TYR A 255 -23.60 -5.39 17.39
CA TYR A 255 -22.75 -5.06 16.23
C TYR A 255 -22.45 -3.58 16.14
N GLU A 256 -23.45 -2.74 16.43
CA GLU A 256 -23.25 -1.29 16.51
C GLU A 256 -22.24 -0.95 17.61
N GLN A 257 -22.37 -1.56 18.79
CA GLN A 257 -21.41 -1.40 19.88
C GLN A 257 -20.01 -1.88 19.47
N ALA A 258 -19.88 -3.05 18.85
CA ALA A 258 -18.59 -3.56 18.39
C ALA A 258 -17.95 -2.63 17.34
N TRP A 259 -18.74 -2.06 16.44
CA TRP A 259 -18.26 -1.10 15.45
C TRP A 259 -17.83 0.22 16.10
N LEU A 260 -18.59 0.71 17.09
CA LEU A 260 -18.21 1.88 17.89
C LEU A 260 -16.88 1.64 18.60
N THR A 261 -16.69 0.48 19.24
CA THR A 261 -15.43 0.10 19.89
C THR A 261 -14.28 0.06 18.89
N MET A 262 -14.45 -0.57 17.73
CA MET A 262 -13.41 -0.58 16.68
C MET A 262 -13.09 0.83 16.17
N ASN A 263 -14.10 1.69 16.01
CA ASN A 263 -13.90 3.09 15.62
C ASN A 263 -13.13 3.86 16.70
N GLU A 264 -13.46 3.68 17.98
CA GLU A 264 -12.72 4.27 19.11
C GLU A 264 -11.26 3.78 19.13
N GLU A 265 -11.01 2.49 18.97
CA GLU A 265 -9.67 1.90 18.92
C GLU A 265 -8.84 2.44 17.74
N LEU A 266 -9.45 2.56 16.55
CA LEU A 266 -8.78 3.15 15.38
C LEU A 266 -8.45 4.62 15.58
N ASN A 267 -9.37 5.41 16.14
CA ASN A 267 -9.11 6.83 16.42
C ASN A 267 -8.06 6.99 17.54
N ALA A 268 -8.02 6.09 18.52
CA ALA A 268 -6.99 6.10 19.57
C ALA A 268 -5.58 5.83 19.03
N LEU A 269 -5.43 5.06 17.93
CA LEU A 269 -4.15 4.88 17.24
C LEU A 269 -3.59 6.18 16.66
N GLU A 270 -4.45 7.10 16.19
CA GLU A 270 -4.04 8.38 15.60
C GLU A 270 -3.30 9.25 16.63
N TYR A 271 -3.79 9.26 17.87
CA TYR A 271 -3.27 10.12 18.93
C TYR A 271 -2.06 9.54 19.69
N GLY A 272 -1.56 8.36 19.28
CA GLY A 272 -0.43 7.69 19.96
C GLY A 272 -0.74 7.20 21.38
N THR A 273 -1.95 7.43 21.88
CA THR A 273 -2.48 6.90 23.14
C THR A 273 -2.89 5.46 22.94
N VAL A 274 -1.92 4.55 22.93
CA VAL A 274 -2.22 3.15 23.24
C VAL A 274 -1.84 2.91 24.69
N VAL A 275 -2.84 3.10 25.57
CA VAL A 275 -2.87 2.49 26.90
C VAL A 275 -2.89 0.98 26.67
N ARG A 276 -1.86 0.28 27.14
CA ARG A 276 -1.85 -1.18 27.28
C ARG A 276 -2.06 -1.52 28.74
#